data_AF-A0A068UF57-F1
#
_entry.id   AF-A0A068UF57-F1
#
_cell.length_a   1.000
_cell.length_b   1.000
_cell.length_c   1.000
_cell.angle_alpha   90.00
_cell.angle_beta   90.00
_cell.angle_gamma   90.00
#
_symmetry.space_group_name_H-M   'P 1'
#
loop_
_entity.id
_entity.type
_entity.pdbx_description
1 polymer ?
#
loop_
_entity_poly.entity_id
_entity_poly.type
_entity_poly.pdbx_seq_one_letter_code
_entity_poly.pdbx_strand_id
1 'polypeptide(L)'
;MPKSPIQQEESGREKLFRHWNEVAGRVCIPEIWGQEASLNDWMDCSLFDSLLAPKGAVSAREALIAERKRDSTRHLMKMETRGNNSSVRQGSGRSGDPKPSIDAYIKY
;
A
#
# COMPACT_ATOMS: atom_id res chain seq x y z
N MET A 1 34.81 32.42 -11.38
CA MET A 1 34.23 31.36 -12.24
C MET A 1 32.75 31.21 -11.89
N PRO A 2 31.81 31.56 -12.78
CA PRO A 2 30.39 31.25 -12.56
C PRO A 2 30.20 29.73 -12.56
N LYS A 3 29.37 29.23 -11.65
CA LYS A 3 29.14 27.79 -11.46
C LYS A 3 28.59 27.16 -12.74
N SER A 4 29.07 25.97 -13.07
CA SER A 4 28.57 25.13 -14.17
C SER A 4 27.07 24.85 -14.00
N PRO A 5 26.32 24.65 -15.10
CA PRO A 5 24.89 24.38 -15.03
C PRO A 5 24.72 23.04 -14.33
N ILE A 6 24.34 23.10 -13.06
CA ILE A 6 23.73 22.00 -12.35
C ILE A 6 22.48 21.68 -13.17
N GLN A 7 22.55 20.65 -14.00
CA GLN A 7 21.36 19.90 -14.38
C GLN A 7 20.86 19.30 -13.08
N GLN A 8 20.15 20.12 -12.30
CA GLN A 8 19.50 19.70 -11.09
C GLN A 8 18.46 18.71 -11.59
N GLU A 9 18.73 17.43 -11.36
CA GLU A 9 17.91 16.34 -11.85
C GLU A 9 16.51 16.53 -11.24
N GLU A 10 15.64 17.19 -12.01
CA GLU A 10 14.30 17.56 -11.57
C GLU A 10 13.59 16.26 -11.18
N SER A 11 13.09 16.18 -9.94
CA SER A 11 12.45 14.94 -9.50
C SER A 11 11.18 14.69 -10.31
N GLY A 12 10.69 13.44 -10.31
CA GLY A 12 9.45 13.11 -11.00
C GLY A 12 8.28 14.01 -10.59
N ARG A 13 8.27 14.49 -9.34
CA ARG A 13 7.24 15.41 -8.83
C ARG A 13 7.36 16.80 -9.44
N GLU A 14 8.56 17.38 -9.48
CA GLU A 14 8.75 18.72 -10.07
C GLU A 14 8.47 18.70 -11.58
N LYS A 15 8.90 17.65 -12.29
CA LYS A 15 8.58 17.43 -13.71
C LYS A 15 7.07 17.41 -13.95
N LEU A 16 6.33 16.65 -13.14
CA LEU A 16 4.87 16.55 -13.27
C LEU A 16 4.18 17.87 -12.93
N PHE A 17 4.60 18.56 -11.87
CA PHE A 17 4.01 19.83 -11.48
C PHE A 17 4.21 20.91 -12.54
N ARG A 18 5.42 21.00 -13.10
CA ARG A 18 5.73 21.90 -14.21
C ARG A 18 4.87 21.58 -15.43
N HIS A 19 4.82 20.31 -15.84
CA HIS A 19 4.01 19.90 -16.99
C HIS A 19 2.52 20.19 -16.79
N TRP A 20 1.97 19.92 -15.60
CA TRP A 20 0.56 20.22 -15.30
C TRP A 20 0.28 21.72 -15.46
N ASN A 21 1.13 22.60 -14.91
CA ASN A 21 0.96 24.04 -15.09
C ASN A 21 1.11 24.48 -16.56
N GLU A 22 2.00 23.86 -17.32
CA GLU A 22 2.22 24.18 -18.74
C GLU A 22 1.00 23.84 -19.62
N VAL A 23 0.29 22.76 -19.30
CA VAL A 23 -0.81 22.23 -20.13
C VAL A 23 -2.21 22.45 -19.56
N ALA A 24 -2.31 22.97 -18.32
CA ALA A 24 -3.59 23.26 -17.67
C ALA A 24 -4.46 24.18 -18.54
N GLY A 25 -5.68 23.72 -18.84
CA GLY A 25 -6.64 24.45 -19.69
C GLY A 25 -6.29 24.50 -21.18
N ARG A 26 -5.19 23.85 -21.61
CA ARG A 26 -4.75 23.83 -23.02
C ARG A 26 -4.96 22.48 -23.69
N VAL A 27 -5.24 21.43 -22.92
CA VAL A 27 -5.52 20.09 -23.44
C VAL A 27 -7.01 19.93 -23.64
N CYS A 28 -7.40 19.61 -24.87
CA CYS A 28 -8.74 19.17 -25.20
C CYS A 28 -8.84 17.66 -24.98
N ILE A 29 -9.92 17.20 -24.34
CA ILE A 29 -10.27 15.78 -24.34
C ILE A 29 -10.90 15.47 -25.70
N PRO A 30 -10.40 14.46 -26.44
CA PRO A 30 -11.02 14.05 -27.69
C PRO A 30 -12.49 13.69 -27.49
N GLU A 31 -13.34 14.04 -28.47
CA GLU A 31 -14.76 13.68 -28.47
C GLU A 31 -14.97 12.16 -28.49
N ILE A 32 -14.04 11.45 -29.11
CA ILE A 32 -14.06 10.00 -29.30
C ILE A 32 -12.79 9.44 -28.66
N TRP A 33 -12.95 8.48 -27.76
CA TRP A 33 -11.87 7.76 -27.10
C TRP A 33 -11.36 6.60 -27.97
N GLY A 34 -12.22 5.99 -28.80
CA GLY A 34 -11.90 4.91 -29.72
C GLY A 34 -12.04 3.50 -29.14
N GLN A 35 -12.58 3.37 -27.92
CA GLN A 35 -12.87 2.10 -27.24
C GLN A 35 -14.31 2.03 -26.77
N GLU A 36 -15.21 2.80 -27.39
CA GLU A 36 -16.63 2.91 -27.02
C GLU A 36 -17.33 1.55 -27.07
N ALA A 37 -16.91 0.66 -27.98
CA ALA A 37 -17.44 -0.69 -28.07
C ALA A 37 -17.26 -1.50 -26.78
N SER A 38 -16.18 -1.26 -26.02
CA SER A 38 -15.88 -1.96 -24.76
C SER A 38 -16.82 -1.54 -23.62
N LEU A 39 -17.55 -0.42 -23.74
CA LEU A 39 -18.43 0.06 -22.68
C LEU A 39 -19.59 -0.92 -22.41
N ASN A 40 -20.12 -1.56 -23.46
CA ASN A 40 -21.18 -2.55 -23.30
C ASN A 40 -20.64 -3.81 -22.60
N ASP A 41 -19.46 -4.28 -22.99
CA ASP A 41 -18.83 -5.45 -22.38
C ASP A 41 -18.48 -5.23 -20.90
N TRP A 42 -18.20 -3.98 -20.52
CA TRP A 42 -17.91 -3.60 -19.13
C TRP A 42 -19.16 -3.46 -18.27
N MET A 43 -20.32 -3.17 -18.86
CA MET A 43 -21.60 -3.11 -18.14
C MET A 43 -22.03 -4.48 -17.65
N ASP A 44 -21.78 -5.52 -18.45
CA ASP A 44 -22.24 -6.86 -18.13
C ASP A 44 -21.40 -7.55 -17.04
N CYS A 45 -20.18 -7.05 -16.73
CA CYS A 45 -19.19 -7.52 -15.74
C CYS A 45 -18.87 -9.03 -15.72
N SER A 46 -19.62 -9.84 -16.46
CA SER A 46 -19.64 -11.30 -16.43
C SER A 46 -18.38 -11.89 -17.02
N LEU A 47 -17.80 -11.22 -18.03
CA LEU A 47 -16.48 -11.56 -18.58
C LEU A 47 -15.39 -11.40 -17.51
N PHE A 48 -15.35 -10.26 -16.81
CA PHE A 48 -14.36 -10.04 -15.75
C PHE A 48 -14.57 -10.97 -14.56
N ASP A 49 -15.82 -11.15 -14.13
CA ASP A 49 -16.15 -12.05 -13.04
C ASP A 49 -15.80 -13.50 -13.40
N SER A 50 -16.00 -13.94 -14.65
CA SER A 50 -15.58 -15.26 -15.10
C SER A 50 -14.06 -15.45 -15.10
N LEU A 51 -13.28 -14.36 -15.27
CA LEU A 51 -11.82 -14.34 -15.18
C LEU A 51 -11.30 -14.26 -13.74
N LEU A 52 -12.10 -13.74 -12.81
CA LEU A 52 -11.79 -13.68 -11.37
C LEU A 52 -12.36 -14.87 -10.56
N ALA A 53 -13.38 -15.53 -11.10
CA ALA A 53 -13.99 -16.77 -10.62
C ALA A 53 -13.32 -18.10 -11.04
N PRO A 54 -12.22 -18.18 -11.82
CA PRO A 54 -11.55 -19.45 -12.02
C PRO A 54 -11.11 -19.99 -10.66
N LYS A 55 -11.35 -21.27 -10.44
CA LYS A 55 -11.04 -21.98 -9.19
C LYS A 55 -9.64 -21.67 -8.67
N GLY A 56 -8.68 -21.44 -9.57
CA GLY A 56 -7.29 -21.08 -9.24
C GLY A 56 -7.14 -19.79 -8.41
N ALA A 57 -7.92 -18.74 -8.68
CA ALA A 57 -7.82 -17.49 -7.93
C ALA A 57 -8.37 -17.63 -6.50
N VAL A 58 -9.45 -18.38 -6.34
CA VAL A 58 -10.02 -18.72 -5.02
C VAL A 58 -9.06 -19.63 -4.25
N SER A 59 -8.56 -20.70 -4.86
CA SER A 59 -7.59 -21.60 -4.22
C SER A 59 -6.29 -20.89 -3.84
N ALA A 60 -5.80 -19.95 -4.66
CA ALA A 60 -4.64 -19.15 -4.31
C ALA A 60 -4.88 -18.28 -3.07
N ARG A 61 -6.06 -17.63 -2.98
CA ARG A 61 -6.46 -16.86 -1.78
C ARG A 61 -6.54 -17.75 -0.54
N GLU A 62 -7.17 -18.92 -0.65
CA GLU A 62 -7.26 -19.89 0.44
C GLU A 62 -5.88 -20.40 0.88
N ALA A 63 -4.97 -20.67 -0.06
CA ALA A 63 -3.61 -21.10 0.23
C ALA A 63 -2.82 -20.02 0.98
N LEU A 64 -2.93 -18.75 0.58
CA LEU A 64 -2.30 -17.62 1.28
C LEU A 64 -2.86 -17.44 2.70
N ILE A 65 -4.18 -17.56 2.87
CA ILE A 65 -4.83 -17.49 4.19
C ILE A 65 -4.35 -18.65 5.08
N ALA A 66 -4.27 -19.87 4.52
CA ALA A 66 -3.80 -21.04 5.23
C ALA A 66 -2.32 -20.94 5.63
N GLU A 67 -1.46 -20.41 4.75
CA GLU A 67 -0.04 -20.15 5.10
C GLU A 67 0.09 -19.16 6.24
N ARG A 68 -0.60 -18.01 6.16
CA ARG A 68 -0.60 -17.02 7.25
C ARG A 68 -1.05 -17.60 8.59
N LYS A 69 -2.10 -18.44 8.58
CA LYS A 69 -2.57 -19.13 9.78
C LYS A 69 -1.50 -20.07 10.33
N ARG A 70 -0.88 -20.89 9.46
CA ARG A 70 0.20 -21.80 9.86
C ARG A 70 1.41 -21.04 10.41
N ASP A 71 1.82 -19.92 9.82
CA ASP A 71 2.88 -19.07 10.35
C ASP A 71 2.55 -18.48 11.72
N SER A 72 1.31 -18.04 11.93
CA SER A 72 0.86 -17.52 13.21
C SER A 72 0.89 -18.60 14.30
N THR A 73 0.44 -19.83 13.99
CA THR A 73 0.50 -20.97 14.91
C THR A 73 1.94 -21.41 15.18
N ARG A 74 2.81 -21.48 14.16
CA ARG A 74 4.25 -21.77 14.32
C ARG A 74 4.94 -20.71 15.20
N HIS A 75 4.58 -19.44 15.04
CA HIS A 75 5.12 -18.35 15.84
C HIS A 75 4.68 -18.44 17.31
N LEU A 76 3.41 -18.78 17.56
CA LEU A 76 2.89 -18.97 18.91
C LEU A 76 3.56 -20.14 19.64
N MET A 77 3.72 -21.29 18.97
CA MET A 77 4.41 -22.46 19.53
C MET A 77 5.91 -22.19 19.81
N LYS A 78 6.57 -21.34 19.01
CA LYS A 78 7.96 -20.90 19.25
C LYS A 78 8.12 -19.98 20.46
N MET A 79 7.07 -19.24 20.84
CA MET A 79 7.10 -18.39 22.04
C MET A 79 6.87 -19.22 23.31
N GLU A 80 6.01 -20.25 23.24
CA GLU A 80 5.73 -21.14 24.38
C GLU A 80 6.94 -22.03 24.72
N THR A 81 7.63 -22.56 23.71
CA THR A 81 8.84 -23.39 23.88
C THR A 81 10.07 -22.63 24.41
N ARG A 82 10.00 -21.29 24.50
CA ARG A 82 11.01 -20.44 25.17
C ARG A 82 10.64 -20.04 26.61
N GLY A 83 9.44 -20.37 27.08
CA GLY A 83 8.96 -19.98 28.41
C GLY A 83 9.47 -20.84 29.57
N ASN A 84 10.02 -22.02 29.29
CA ASN A 84 10.28 -23.02 30.33
C ASN A 84 11.72 -23.00 30.89
N ASN A 85 12.46 -21.88 30.82
CA ASN A 85 13.77 -21.73 31.46
C ASN A 85 14.18 -20.25 31.61
N SER A 86 13.87 -19.61 32.75
CA SER A 86 14.63 -18.52 33.43
C SER A 86 13.69 -17.76 34.37
N SER A 87 13.78 -18.00 35.67
CA SER A 87 14.62 -17.24 36.61
C SER A 87 14.10 -15.82 36.88
N VAL A 88 13.58 -15.67 38.09
CA VAL A 88 13.25 -14.41 38.79
C VAL A 88 14.21 -13.29 38.39
N ARG A 89 13.71 -12.27 37.69
CA ARG A 89 14.37 -10.96 37.59
C ARG A 89 13.51 -9.93 38.29
N GLN A 90 14.10 -9.39 39.35
CA GLN A 90 13.59 -8.30 40.17
C GLN A 90 13.22 -7.09 39.31
N GLY A 91 12.12 -6.44 39.67
CA GLY A 91 11.65 -5.22 39.04
C GLY A 91 12.62 -4.06 39.23
N SER A 92 12.94 -3.39 38.14
CA SER A 92 13.42 -2.01 38.15
C SER A 92 12.52 -1.19 37.21
N GLY A 93 12.04 -0.07 37.75
CA GLY A 93 10.93 0.70 37.20
C GLY A 93 11.15 1.23 35.79
N ARG A 94 10.05 1.35 35.04
CA ARG A 94 9.96 2.21 33.87
C ARG A 94 8.97 3.31 34.20
N SER A 95 9.49 4.51 34.41
CA SER A 95 8.72 5.76 34.36
C SER A 95 7.95 5.78 33.04
N GLY A 96 6.63 5.74 33.12
CA GLY A 96 5.75 5.86 31.98
C GLY A 96 5.62 7.33 31.63
N ASP A 97 6.39 7.80 30.65
CA ASP A 97 6.02 9.03 29.95
C ASP A 97 4.83 8.71 29.05
N PRO A 98 3.66 9.36 29.24
CA PRO A 98 2.51 9.12 28.39
C PRO A 98 2.83 9.62 26.97
N LYS A 99 2.68 8.71 26.00
CA LYS A 99 2.73 9.08 24.57
C LYS A 99 1.63 10.11 24.29
N PRO A 100 1.92 11.19 23.57
CA PRO A 100 0.91 12.21 23.27
C PRO A 100 -0.23 11.61 22.45
N SER A 101 -1.47 11.98 22.82
CA SER A 101 -2.69 11.62 22.11
C SER A 101 -2.62 12.06 20.64
N ILE A 102 -3.26 11.29 19.76
CA ILE A 102 -3.33 11.58 18.32
C ILE A 102 -4.01 12.93 18.04
N ASP A 103 -4.79 13.43 19.00
CA ASP A 103 -5.44 14.74 18.97
C ASP A 103 -4.45 15.91 18.92
N ALA A 104 -3.18 15.70 19.29
CA ALA A 104 -2.14 16.72 19.18
C ALA A 104 -1.74 17.06 17.73
N TYR A 105 -2.15 16.23 16.75
CA TYR A 105 -1.78 16.40 15.34
C TYR A 105 -2.91 16.97 14.46
N ILE A 106 -4.11 17.16 14.99
CA ILE A 106 -5.24 17.75 14.25
C ILE A 106 -5.37 19.21 14.65
N LYS A 107 -4.64 20.08 13.95
CA LYS A 107 -4.82 21.53 14.01
C LYS A 107 -5.70 21.92 12.81
N TYR A 108 -6.96 22.25 13.07
CA TYR A 108 -7.86 22.88 12.10
C TYR A 108 -7.35 24.27 11.72
#